data_AF-A0A353R947-F1
#
_entry.id   AF-A0A353R947-F1
#
_cell.length_a   1.000
_cell.length_b   1.000
_cell.length_c   1.000
_cell.angle_alpha   90.00
_cell.angle_beta   90.00
_cell.angle_gamma   90.00
#
_symmetry.space_group_name_H-M   'P 1'
#
loop_
_entity.id
_entity.type
_entity.pdbx_description
1 polymer ?
#
loop_
_entity_poly.entity_id
_entity_poly.type
_entity_poly.pdbx_seq_one_letter_code
_entity_poly.pdbx_strand_id
1 'polypeptide(L)'
;QFDLQINDATQMRVMLKGWAELSITENLKIKSLLSKDYLKMHDRFAWLYGHINFTAYGQGYASDRHRFIDRVVSSTIANYNKSLGKHNIALMAGWEAEREEFLYTRLAKIDFSNFGATESALASNFESGYTYRSQSNLLSFVSSASYDYNSKYYISGSYRRDGSSRLGPETRWGDFWSVAGSWRLSNEEFIKGIKWINDLRIRGSYGTSGTLPSNYYGYMAVFSYELYGTQAAGYPSNLANKDLTWEKNHNWNIGLDVRVFDRFDFVAEYYNRTTEDLLLNATVPSTTGFSSALTNIGSMVNKGVELSLSVDIIKNRDMSLKAGINWATLKNEVLALSEEGEQIVSRPHIWKAGYSYVQYYTREYYGVDPETGNPLYYSNATLPDGTRDRTLVSRSKASSTILEGMTAIPKGFGGFNFSFTYKSLSASMAWSYKYGHYVWDNSVDDLEDDGYNSYKNTSKEQLRRWQKPGDITDVPRRVAGNNQGG
;
A
#
# COMPACT_ATOMS: atom_id res chain seq x y z
N GLN A 1 -19.25 -1.51 36.82
CA GLN A 1 -17.89 -1.99 37.19
C GLN A 1 -17.44 -3.11 36.28
N PHE A 2 -18.32 -4.07 35.94
CA PHE A 2 -18.01 -5.14 34.98
C PHE A 2 -17.78 -4.67 33.53
N ASP A 3 -18.21 -3.45 33.17
CA ASP A 3 -17.95 -2.84 31.85
C ASP A 3 -16.56 -2.18 31.73
N LEU A 4 -15.72 -2.30 32.77
CA LEU A 4 -14.41 -1.67 32.78
C LEU A 4 -13.40 -2.56 32.04
N GLN A 5 -12.88 -2.01 30.97
CA GLN A 5 -11.84 -2.58 30.13
C GLN A 5 -10.56 -1.75 30.25
N ILE A 6 -9.43 -2.42 30.40
CA ILE A 6 -8.11 -1.81 30.34
C ILE A 6 -7.59 -2.01 28.93
N ASN A 7 -7.21 -0.92 28.29
CA ASN A 7 -6.51 -0.90 27.01
C ASN A 7 -5.45 0.18 27.10
N ASP A 8 -4.25 -0.21 27.52
CA ASP A 8 -3.12 0.67 27.73
C ASP A 8 -1.96 0.25 26.82
N ALA A 9 -1.28 1.22 26.23
CA ALA A 9 -0.15 0.99 25.35
C ALA A 9 0.92 2.04 25.65
N THR A 10 2.08 1.58 26.11
CA THR A 10 3.25 2.43 26.32
C THR A 10 4.31 2.13 25.28
N GLN A 11 4.98 3.18 24.82
CA GLN A 11 6.00 3.09 23.79
C GLN A 11 7.22 3.91 24.16
N MET A 12 8.40 3.30 24.01
CA MET A 12 9.70 3.98 24.06
C MET A 12 10.42 3.74 22.74
N ARG A 13 10.88 4.81 22.09
CA ARG A 13 11.73 4.72 20.91
C ARG A 13 13.01 5.51 21.12
N VAL A 14 14.14 4.87 20.88
CA VAL A 14 15.47 5.49 20.93
C VAL A 14 16.06 5.40 19.52
N MET A 15 16.33 6.57 18.93
CA MET A 15 17.02 6.67 17.65
C MET A 15 18.37 7.34 17.87
N LEU A 16 19.45 6.59 17.65
CA LEU A 16 20.81 7.08 17.68
C LEU A 16 21.38 7.10 16.28
N LYS A 17 22.12 8.17 15.95
CA LYS A 17 22.78 8.33 14.67
C LYS A 17 24.11 9.02 14.89
N GLY A 18 25.20 8.33 14.57
CA GLY A 18 26.55 8.86 14.54
C GLY A 18 27.08 8.82 13.12
N TRP A 19 27.94 9.76 12.76
CA TRP A 19 28.66 9.76 11.50
C TRP A 19 30.02 10.42 11.66
N ALA A 20 30.96 10.03 10.82
CA ALA A 20 32.26 10.65 10.68
C ALA A 20 32.50 10.95 9.20
N GLU A 21 33.04 12.12 8.89
CA GLU A 21 33.39 12.51 7.53
C GLU A 21 34.86 12.93 7.48
N LEU A 22 35.60 12.35 6.54
CA LEU A 22 36.99 12.66 6.26
C LEU A 22 37.08 13.29 4.87
N SER A 23 37.58 14.52 4.80
CA SER A 23 37.93 15.17 3.52
C SER A 23 39.36 14.78 3.16
N ILE A 24 39.52 13.83 2.23
CA ILE A 24 40.84 13.35 1.76
C ILE A 24 41.49 14.43 0.89
N THR A 25 40.69 15.07 0.05
CA THR A 25 41.04 16.27 -0.72
C THR A 25 39.85 17.23 -0.68
N GLU A 26 40.00 18.43 -1.24
CA GLU A 26 38.88 19.38 -1.40
C GLU A 26 37.71 18.78 -2.21
N ASN A 27 38.02 17.85 -3.12
CA ASN A 27 37.06 17.24 -4.03
C ASN A 27 36.59 15.85 -3.58
N LEU A 28 37.33 15.16 -2.70
CA LEU A 28 37.05 13.78 -2.28
C LEU A 28 36.74 13.70 -0.79
N LYS A 29 35.52 13.28 -0.46
CA LYS A 29 35.05 13.12 0.92
C LYS A 29 34.55 11.70 1.16
N ILE A 30 34.95 11.10 2.27
CA ILE A 30 34.46 9.79 2.71
C ILE A 30 33.64 10.00 3.97
N LYS A 31 32.39 9.54 3.96
CA LYS A 31 31.48 9.63 5.09
C LYS A 31 31.05 8.23 5.52
N SER A 32 31.25 7.92 6.78
CA SER A 32 30.75 6.70 7.42
C SER A 32 29.65 7.07 8.42
N LEU A 33 28.62 6.23 8.51
CA LEU A 33 27.43 6.42 9.34
C LEU A 33 27.08 5.12 10.04
N LEU A 34 26.68 5.23 11.30
CA LEU A 34 26.05 4.16 12.08
C LEU A 34 24.78 4.70 12.70
N SER A 35 23.66 4.00 12.51
CA SER A 35 22.38 4.34 13.11
C SER A 35 21.77 3.13 13.81
N LYS A 36 21.14 3.39 14.95
CA LYS A 36 20.39 2.44 15.78
C LYS A 36 18.99 2.99 15.98
N ASP A 37 17.98 2.20 15.70
CA ASP A 37 16.58 2.50 15.95
C ASP A 37 16.02 1.36 16.80
N TYR A 38 15.76 1.66 18.07
CA TYR A 38 15.28 0.69 19.04
C TYR A 38 13.91 1.14 19.55
N LEU A 39 12.90 0.32 19.28
CA LEU A 39 11.52 0.53 19.68
C LEU A 39 11.10 -0.58 20.63
N LYS A 40 10.62 -0.19 21.81
CA LYS A 40 9.96 -1.08 22.77
C LYS A 40 8.52 -0.62 22.95
N MET A 41 7.58 -1.54 22.82
CA MET A 41 6.18 -1.32 23.16
C MET A 41 5.74 -2.34 24.20
N HIS A 42 4.89 -1.88 25.12
CA HIS A 42 4.19 -2.73 26.07
C HIS A 42 2.71 -2.40 26.00
N ASP A 43 1.92 -3.37 25.56
CA ASP A 43 0.46 -3.28 25.53
C ASP A 43 -0.13 -4.14 26.63
N ARG A 44 -1.16 -3.61 27.26
CA ARG A 44 -1.96 -4.29 28.27
C ARG A 44 -3.41 -4.26 27.89
N PHE A 45 -4.03 -5.43 27.95
CA PHE A 45 -5.43 -5.60 27.65
C PHE A 45 -6.08 -6.48 28.69
N ALA A 46 -7.06 -5.96 29.41
CA ALA A 46 -7.72 -6.72 30.46
C ALA A 46 -9.20 -6.34 30.62
N TRP A 47 -10.01 -7.29 31.08
CA TRP A 47 -11.39 -7.07 31.49
C TRP A 47 -11.75 -8.02 32.64
N LEU A 48 -12.73 -7.66 33.45
CA LEU A 48 -13.10 -8.43 34.63
C LEU A 48 -13.99 -9.62 34.29
N TYR A 49 -14.02 -10.59 35.20
CA TYR A 49 -15.05 -11.63 35.21
C TYR A 49 -16.44 -10.99 35.17
N GLY A 50 -17.30 -11.45 34.26
CA GLY A 50 -18.64 -10.89 34.05
C GLY A 50 -18.69 -9.70 33.09
N HIS A 51 -17.55 -9.25 32.54
CA HIS A 51 -17.56 -8.28 31.43
C HIS A 51 -18.29 -8.89 30.23
N ILE A 52 -19.18 -8.09 29.63
CA ILE A 52 -19.95 -8.50 28.45
C ILE A 52 -18.97 -8.64 27.28
N ASN A 53 -18.58 -9.87 26.95
CA ASN A 53 -17.62 -10.18 25.88
C ASN A 53 -18.20 -11.17 24.85
N PHE A 54 -19.52 -11.10 24.61
CA PHE A 54 -20.29 -12.03 23.76
C PHE A 54 -20.31 -13.49 24.22
N THR A 55 -19.78 -13.81 25.41
CA THR A 55 -19.98 -15.10 26.09
C THR A 55 -20.88 -14.94 27.31
N ALA A 56 -21.72 -15.94 27.61
CA ALA A 56 -22.77 -15.86 28.63
C ALA A 56 -22.25 -15.61 30.06
N TYR A 57 -20.98 -15.93 30.32
CA TYR A 57 -20.26 -15.65 31.57
C TYR A 57 -18.81 -15.34 31.21
N GLY A 58 -18.52 -14.11 30.79
CA GLY A 58 -17.17 -13.70 30.40
C GLY A 58 -16.16 -14.03 31.50
N GLN A 59 -15.23 -14.93 31.23
CA GLN A 59 -14.08 -15.10 32.10
C GLN A 59 -13.28 -13.81 32.07
N GLY A 60 -12.83 -13.35 33.24
CA GLY A 60 -11.95 -12.19 33.28
C GLY A 60 -10.67 -12.51 32.52
N TYR A 61 -10.07 -11.51 31.90
CA TYR A 61 -8.92 -11.66 31.03
C TYR A 61 -7.86 -10.63 31.39
N ALA A 62 -6.60 -11.02 31.28
CA ALA A 62 -5.48 -10.10 31.33
C ALA A 62 -4.38 -10.57 30.38
N SER A 63 -3.91 -9.67 29.52
CA SER A 63 -2.81 -9.93 28.59
C SER A 63 -1.78 -8.81 28.64
N ASP A 64 -0.52 -9.24 28.73
CA ASP A 64 0.66 -8.42 28.56
C ASP A 64 1.34 -8.78 27.25
N ARG A 65 1.64 -7.77 26.43
CA ARG A 65 2.29 -7.94 25.13
C ARG A 65 3.51 -7.04 25.06
N HIS A 66 4.66 -7.62 24.78
CA HIS A 66 5.90 -6.88 24.57
C HIS A 66 6.33 -7.02 23.12
N ARG A 67 6.62 -5.87 22.50
CA ARG A 67 7.13 -5.78 21.13
C ARG A 67 8.45 -5.06 21.17
N PHE A 68 9.46 -5.65 20.55
CA PHE A 68 10.76 -5.04 20.34
C PHE A 68 11.06 -5.01 18.85
N ILE A 69 11.42 -3.84 18.34
CA ILE A 69 12.04 -3.68 17.03
C ILE A 69 13.43 -3.11 17.25
N ASP A 70 14.44 -3.83 16.78
CA ASP A 70 15.82 -3.41 16.79
C ASP A 70 16.36 -3.35 15.37
N ARG A 71 16.63 -2.13 14.89
CA ARG A 71 17.24 -1.90 13.58
C ARG A 71 18.59 -1.21 13.70
N VAL A 72 19.59 -1.75 13.01
CA VAL A 72 20.93 -1.18 12.89
C VAL A 72 21.23 -0.96 11.41
N VAL A 73 21.68 0.24 11.06
CA VAL A 73 22.13 0.59 9.71
C VAL A 73 23.57 1.10 9.79
N SER A 74 24.45 0.54 8.97
CA SER A 74 25.81 1.02 8.78
C SER A 74 26.02 1.34 7.31
N SER A 75 26.63 2.48 7.01
CA SER A 75 26.91 2.88 5.63
C SER A 75 28.24 3.61 5.55
N THR A 76 28.97 3.40 4.46
CA THR A 76 30.14 4.22 4.12
C THR A 76 30.11 4.57 2.65
N ILE A 77 30.21 5.87 2.35
CA ILE A 77 30.19 6.41 1.00
C ILE A 77 31.41 7.31 0.75
N ALA A 78 31.96 7.22 -0.44
CA ALA A 78 32.95 8.14 -0.97
C ALA A 78 32.27 9.02 -2.03
N ASN A 79 32.44 10.34 -1.91
CA ASN A 79 31.91 11.34 -2.82
C ASN A 79 33.07 12.09 -3.46
N TYR A 80 33.06 12.20 -4.79
CA TYR A 80 34.01 13.00 -5.55
C TYR A 80 33.27 14.05 -6.36
N ASN A 81 33.47 15.33 -6.03
CA ASN A 81 32.86 16.45 -6.74
C ASN A 81 33.96 17.33 -7.33
N LYS A 82 33.92 17.62 -8.63
CA LYS A 82 34.91 18.46 -9.29
C LYS A 82 34.29 19.34 -10.36
N SER A 83 34.65 20.61 -10.32
CA SER A 83 34.29 21.61 -11.34
C SER A 83 35.52 21.94 -12.19
N LEU A 84 35.36 21.87 -13.51
CA LEU A 84 36.37 22.13 -14.54
C LEU A 84 35.79 23.12 -15.55
N GLY A 85 35.87 24.40 -15.24
CA GLY A 85 35.24 25.45 -16.04
C GLY A 85 33.72 25.25 -16.11
N LYS A 86 33.21 24.89 -17.29
CA LYS A 86 31.78 24.61 -17.52
C LYS A 86 31.35 23.19 -17.18
N HIS A 87 32.28 22.30 -16.86
CA HIS A 87 32.00 20.90 -16.60
C HIS A 87 31.94 20.66 -15.09
N ASN A 88 30.84 20.12 -14.59
CA ASN A 88 30.70 19.71 -13.20
C ASN A 88 30.48 18.20 -13.16
N ILE A 89 31.33 17.49 -12.42
CA ILE A 89 31.29 16.04 -12.27
C ILE A 89 31.06 15.73 -10.80
N ALA A 90 30.10 14.86 -10.51
CA ALA A 90 29.86 14.33 -9.18
C ALA A 90 29.74 12.80 -9.25
N LEU A 91 30.60 12.10 -8.52
CA LEU A 91 30.65 10.64 -8.44
C LEU A 91 30.44 10.21 -6.98
N MET A 92 29.75 9.10 -6.79
CA MET A 92 29.57 8.47 -5.49
C MET A 92 29.75 6.96 -5.61
N ALA A 93 30.39 6.33 -4.63
CA ALA A 93 30.40 4.89 -4.45
C ALA A 93 30.38 4.55 -2.96
N GLY A 94 29.77 3.43 -2.59
CA GLY A 94 29.73 3.02 -1.20
C GLY A 94 28.95 1.74 -0.97
N TRP A 95 28.72 1.44 0.31
CA TRP A 95 27.92 0.32 0.75
C TRP A 95 27.01 0.71 1.90
N GLU A 96 25.97 -0.09 2.10
CA GLU A 96 25.03 0.01 3.22
C GLU A 96 24.67 -1.39 3.70
N ALA A 97 24.66 -1.62 5.00
CA ALA A 97 24.14 -2.84 5.61
C ALA A 97 23.07 -2.49 6.64
N GLU A 98 21.95 -3.18 6.56
CA GLU A 98 20.85 -3.10 7.52
C GLU A 98 20.62 -4.46 8.16
N ARG A 99 20.39 -4.46 9.47
CA ARG A 99 19.80 -5.59 10.21
C ARG A 99 18.57 -5.08 10.94
N GLU A 100 17.46 -5.78 10.79
CA GLU A 100 16.23 -5.59 11.55
C GLU A 100 15.87 -6.88 12.29
N GLU A 101 15.56 -6.76 13.58
CA GLU A 101 15.01 -7.82 14.40
C GLU A 101 13.67 -7.37 15.01
N PHE A 102 12.66 -8.22 14.87
CA PHE A 102 11.38 -8.10 15.53
C PHE A 102 11.22 -9.23 16.54
N LEU A 103 10.93 -8.90 17.80
CA LEU A 103 10.60 -9.84 18.86
C LEU A 103 9.23 -9.49 19.42
N TYR A 104 8.35 -10.48 19.45
CA TYR A 104 7.04 -10.38 20.07
C TYR A 104 6.92 -11.42 21.18
N THR A 105 6.49 -10.99 22.35
CA THR A 105 6.11 -11.86 23.45
C THR A 105 4.71 -11.51 23.90
N ARG A 106 3.87 -12.53 24.09
CA ARG A 106 2.56 -12.38 24.73
C ARG A 106 2.45 -13.35 25.88
N LEU A 107 1.91 -12.84 26.97
CA LEU A 107 1.34 -13.63 28.05
C LEU A 107 -0.13 -13.26 28.18
N ALA A 108 -0.98 -14.25 28.38
CA ALA A 108 -2.37 -14.03 28.66
C ALA A 108 -2.91 -15.07 29.64
N LYS A 109 -3.77 -14.60 30.53
CA LYS A 109 -4.36 -15.36 31.61
C LYS A 109 -5.85 -15.02 31.71
N ILE A 110 -6.63 -15.99 32.18
CA ILE A 110 -8.08 -15.90 32.39
C ILE A 110 -8.42 -16.03 33.88
N ASP A 111 -9.70 -15.81 34.20
CA ASP A 111 -10.24 -15.71 35.56
C ASP A 111 -9.64 -14.53 36.34
N PHE A 112 -9.54 -13.39 35.67
CA PHE A 112 -9.13 -12.12 36.26
C PHE A 112 -10.30 -11.44 37.01
N SER A 113 -10.17 -11.27 38.33
CA SER A 113 -11.25 -10.75 39.19
C SER A 113 -10.86 -9.51 40.00
N ASN A 114 -9.72 -8.88 39.70
CA ASN A 114 -9.17 -7.77 40.48
C ASN A 114 -9.29 -6.41 39.76
N PHE A 115 -9.83 -5.39 40.44
CA PHE A 115 -9.98 -4.04 39.91
C PHE A 115 -8.87 -3.06 40.32
N GLY A 116 -8.19 -3.32 41.44
CA GLY A 116 -7.21 -2.37 42.01
C GLY A 116 -5.82 -2.43 41.38
N ALA A 117 -5.51 -3.52 40.68
CA ALA A 117 -4.23 -3.79 40.05
C ALA A 117 -4.48 -4.64 38.79
N THR A 118 -3.65 -4.47 37.76
CA THR A 118 -3.99 -4.79 36.36
C THR A 118 -3.01 -5.78 35.72
N GLU A 119 -2.13 -6.34 36.53
CA GLU A 119 -1.10 -7.28 36.12
C GLU A 119 -1.72 -8.65 35.86
N SER A 120 -1.29 -9.32 34.78
CA SER A 120 -1.71 -10.69 34.48
C SER A 120 -1.42 -11.67 35.63
N ALA A 121 -0.46 -11.37 36.51
CA ALA A 121 -0.20 -12.11 37.75
C ALA A 121 -1.44 -12.31 38.64
N LEU A 122 -2.42 -11.41 38.57
CA LEU A 122 -3.62 -11.42 39.40
C LEU A 122 -4.77 -12.25 38.80
N ALA A 123 -4.59 -12.78 37.59
CA ALA A 123 -5.49 -13.78 36.99
C ALA A 123 -5.11 -15.19 37.47
N SER A 124 -6.07 -16.10 37.64
CA SER A 124 -5.79 -17.42 38.23
C SER A 124 -5.23 -18.43 37.23
N ASN A 125 -5.77 -18.47 36.01
CA ASN A 125 -5.51 -19.56 35.07
C ASN A 125 -4.72 -19.08 33.84
N PHE A 126 -3.75 -19.89 33.41
CA PHE A 126 -2.98 -19.62 32.19
C PHE A 126 -3.84 -19.88 30.95
N GLU A 127 -3.88 -18.93 30.01
CA GLU A 127 -4.60 -19.08 28.75
C GLU A 127 -3.60 -19.32 27.61
N SER A 128 -2.65 -18.41 27.42
CA SER A 128 -1.67 -18.52 26.35
C SER A 128 -0.38 -17.78 26.67
N GLY A 129 0.72 -18.26 26.10
CA GLY A 129 2.04 -17.68 26.28
C GLY A 129 2.95 -18.12 25.14
N TYR A 130 3.49 -17.15 24.41
CA TYR A 130 4.38 -17.45 23.28
C TYR A 130 5.32 -16.28 22.99
N THR A 131 6.44 -16.62 22.36
CA THR A 131 7.39 -15.68 21.82
C THR A 131 7.71 -16.09 20.38
N TYR A 132 7.80 -15.11 19.48
CA TYR A 132 8.36 -15.35 18.16
C TYR A 132 9.29 -14.21 17.78
N ARG A 133 10.25 -14.56 16.93
CA ARG A 133 11.28 -13.64 16.44
C ARG A 133 11.33 -13.71 14.92
N SER A 134 11.48 -12.56 14.28
CA SER A 134 11.76 -12.44 12.85
C SER A 134 12.98 -11.56 12.67
N GLN A 135 13.86 -11.90 11.72
CA GLN A 135 15.07 -11.13 11.44
C GLN A 135 15.29 -11.00 9.93
N SER A 136 15.65 -9.80 9.49
CA SER A 136 16.02 -9.49 8.11
C SER A 136 17.38 -8.81 8.09
N ASN A 137 18.21 -9.16 7.12
CA ASN A 137 19.46 -8.46 6.81
C ASN A 137 19.45 -8.04 5.34
N LEU A 138 19.98 -6.87 5.05
CA LEU A 138 20.16 -6.33 3.71
C LEU A 138 21.58 -5.78 3.57
N LEU A 139 22.29 -6.16 2.53
CA LEU A 139 23.59 -5.58 2.16
C LEU A 139 23.50 -5.00 0.77
N SER A 140 23.85 -3.73 0.61
CA SER A 140 23.74 -2.99 -0.64
C SER A 140 25.09 -2.41 -1.02
N PHE A 141 25.46 -2.53 -2.30
CA PHE A 141 26.55 -1.76 -2.91
C PHE A 141 25.94 -0.73 -3.83
N VAL A 142 26.36 0.52 -3.73
CA VAL A 142 25.72 1.65 -4.41
C VAL A 142 26.76 2.50 -5.10
N SER A 143 26.46 2.94 -6.33
CA SER A 143 27.26 3.92 -7.06
C SER A 143 26.38 4.86 -7.87
N SER A 144 26.88 6.07 -8.09
CA SER A 144 26.24 7.03 -8.99
C SER A 144 27.27 7.95 -9.63
N ALA A 145 26.92 8.45 -10.80
CA ALA A 145 27.66 9.45 -11.53
C ALA A 145 26.68 10.49 -12.06
N SER A 146 27.03 11.76 -11.95
CA SER A 146 26.26 12.85 -12.52
C SER A 146 27.20 13.88 -13.13
N TYR A 147 26.72 14.47 -14.22
CA TYR A 147 27.45 15.42 -15.01
C TYR A 147 26.53 16.57 -15.41
N ASP A 148 27.03 17.78 -15.20
CA ASP A 148 26.41 19.01 -15.64
C ASP A 148 27.37 19.76 -16.59
N TYR A 149 26.86 20.13 -17.76
CA TYR A 149 27.55 21.01 -18.68
C TYR A 149 26.88 22.38 -18.71
N ASN A 150 27.60 23.37 -18.18
CA ASN A 150 27.27 24.79 -18.26
C ASN A 150 25.86 25.12 -17.75
N SER A 151 25.36 24.33 -16.78
CA SER A 151 23.99 24.45 -16.29
C SER A 151 22.91 24.26 -17.36
N LYS A 152 23.22 23.58 -18.47
CA LYS A 152 22.31 23.35 -19.61
C LYS A 152 21.91 21.89 -19.71
N TYR A 153 22.90 21.02 -19.79
CA TYR A 153 22.70 19.58 -19.99
C TYR A 153 23.12 18.87 -18.72
N TYR A 154 22.17 18.15 -18.14
CA TYR A 154 22.38 17.32 -16.98
C TYR A 154 22.15 15.88 -17.39
N ILE A 155 23.06 15.00 -17.01
CA ILE A 155 22.88 13.55 -17.11
C ILE A 155 23.32 12.92 -15.81
N SER A 156 22.59 11.93 -15.35
CA SER A 156 22.96 11.13 -14.19
C SER A 156 22.66 9.66 -14.43
N GLY A 157 23.46 8.82 -13.78
CA GLY A 157 23.24 7.39 -13.72
C GLY A 157 23.51 6.87 -12.32
N SER A 158 22.79 5.83 -11.92
CA SER A 158 23.04 5.12 -10.67
C SER A 158 22.99 3.62 -10.89
N TYR A 159 23.75 2.89 -10.10
CA TYR A 159 23.70 1.43 -10.06
C TYR A 159 23.76 0.98 -8.60
N ARG A 160 23.00 -0.05 -8.27
CA ARG A 160 23.02 -0.69 -6.96
C ARG A 160 22.85 -2.20 -7.08
N ARG A 161 23.50 -2.92 -6.18
CA ARG A 161 23.38 -4.38 -6.04
C ARG A 161 23.00 -4.70 -4.61
N ASP A 162 21.81 -5.25 -4.41
CA ASP A 162 21.20 -5.45 -3.10
C ASP A 162 21.03 -6.95 -2.79
N GLY A 163 21.54 -7.39 -1.64
CA GLY A 163 21.51 -8.76 -1.16
C GLY A 163 20.63 -8.89 0.08
N SER A 164 19.51 -9.59 -0.01
CA SER A 164 18.54 -9.73 1.09
C SER A 164 18.49 -11.14 1.68
N SER A 165 18.44 -11.25 3.02
CA SER A 165 18.27 -12.55 3.68
C SER A 165 16.86 -13.13 3.59
N ARG A 166 15.88 -12.38 3.07
CA ARG A 166 14.50 -12.86 2.87
C ARG A 166 14.35 -13.77 1.64
N LEU A 167 15.42 -13.90 0.85
CA LEU A 167 15.49 -14.66 -0.38
C LEU A 167 16.55 -15.77 -0.27
N GLY A 168 16.51 -16.73 -1.20
CA GLY A 168 17.41 -17.88 -1.24
C GLY A 168 18.89 -17.47 -1.41
N PRO A 169 19.85 -18.33 -1.03
CA PRO A 169 21.28 -18.14 -1.32
C PRO A 169 21.59 -17.73 -2.76
N GLU A 170 20.92 -18.36 -3.72
CA GLU A 170 21.17 -18.17 -5.16
C GLU A 170 20.43 -16.95 -5.75
N THR A 171 19.33 -16.51 -5.14
CA THR A 171 18.44 -15.46 -5.68
C THR A 171 18.46 -14.15 -4.88
N ARG A 172 19.22 -14.07 -3.78
CA ARG A 172 19.21 -12.92 -2.87
C ARG A 172 19.70 -11.61 -3.45
N TRP A 173 20.54 -11.66 -4.48
CA TRP A 173 21.14 -10.48 -5.09
C TRP A 173 20.30 -9.97 -6.25
N GLY A 174 19.87 -8.71 -6.17
CA GLY A 174 19.21 -7.98 -7.25
C GLY A 174 20.06 -6.83 -7.74
N ASP A 175 20.06 -6.60 -9.06
CA ASP A 175 20.77 -5.50 -9.72
C ASP A 175 19.77 -4.44 -10.19
N PHE A 176 19.94 -3.20 -9.71
CA PHE A 176 19.02 -2.09 -10.01
C PHE A 176 19.81 -0.87 -10.48
N TRP A 177 19.29 -0.14 -11.46
CA TRP A 177 19.99 0.99 -12.04
C TRP A 177 19.04 2.09 -12.49
N SER A 178 19.54 3.30 -12.70
CA SER A 178 18.76 4.36 -13.34
C SER A 178 19.63 5.22 -14.22
N VAL A 179 19.02 5.83 -15.23
CA VAL A 179 19.59 6.89 -16.05
C VAL A 179 18.57 8.01 -16.14
N ALA A 180 19.00 9.23 -15.92
CA ALA A 180 18.17 10.42 -16.04
C ALA A 180 18.92 11.52 -16.78
N GLY A 181 18.16 12.35 -17.48
CA GLY A 181 18.69 13.51 -18.17
C GLY A 181 17.75 14.70 -18.05
N SER A 182 18.30 15.90 -18.06
CA SER A 182 17.50 17.11 -18.23
C SER A 182 18.22 18.14 -19.09
N TRP A 183 17.44 18.88 -19.86
CA TRP A 183 17.90 19.97 -20.69
C TRP A 183 17.18 21.26 -20.28
N ARG A 184 17.96 22.19 -19.75
CA ARG A 184 17.51 23.52 -19.35
C ARG A 184 17.57 24.47 -20.54
N LEU A 185 16.51 24.45 -21.31
CA LEU A 185 16.27 25.27 -22.50
C LEU A 185 16.36 26.79 -22.20
N SER A 186 15.96 27.24 -21.01
CA SER A 186 16.10 28.65 -20.58
C SER A 186 17.54 29.17 -20.58
N ASN A 187 18.52 28.27 -20.52
CA ASN A 187 19.94 28.63 -20.58
C ASN A 187 20.49 28.64 -22.03
N GLU A 188 19.70 28.30 -23.04
CA GLU A 188 20.12 28.36 -24.43
C GLU A 188 20.02 29.77 -25.02
N GLU A 189 20.94 30.13 -25.92
CA GLU A 189 20.99 31.48 -26.51
C GLU A 189 19.70 31.83 -27.27
N PHE A 190 19.04 30.84 -27.87
CA PHE A 190 17.79 31.04 -28.62
C PHE A 190 16.57 31.28 -27.72
N ILE A 191 16.62 30.96 -26.42
CA ILE A 191 15.54 31.25 -25.45
C ILE A 191 15.90 32.36 -24.48
N LYS A 192 17.18 32.55 -24.14
CA LYS A 192 17.65 33.59 -23.21
C LYS A 192 17.11 35.00 -23.52
N GLY A 193 16.86 35.31 -24.79
CA GLY A 193 16.27 36.60 -25.20
C GLY A 193 14.78 36.77 -24.86
N ILE A 194 14.08 35.68 -24.52
CA ILE A 194 12.63 35.65 -24.26
C ILE A 194 12.35 36.00 -22.80
N LYS A 195 12.20 37.29 -22.50
CA LYS A 195 12.07 37.83 -21.12
C LYS A 195 10.91 37.27 -20.30
N TRP A 196 9.85 36.76 -20.94
CA TRP A 196 8.69 36.21 -20.23
C TRP A 196 8.89 34.75 -19.78
N ILE A 197 9.92 34.06 -20.28
CA ILE A 197 10.32 32.72 -19.84
C ILE A 197 11.45 32.87 -18.82
N ASN A 198 11.21 32.47 -17.58
CA ASN A 198 12.21 32.51 -16.51
C ASN A 198 12.96 31.18 -16.40
N ASP A 199 12.23 30.08 -16.55
CA ASP A 199 12.80 28.75 -16.59
C ASP A 199 12.03 27.85 -17.53
N LEU A 200 12.75 27.05 -18.30
CA LEU A 200 12.18 26.02 -19.16
C LEU A 200 13.12 24.84 -19.15
N ARG A 201 12.62 23.70 -18.72
CA ARG A 201 13.40 22.47 -18.62
C ARG A 201 12.55 21.29 -19.06
N ILE A 202 13.14 20.44 -19.90
CA ILE A 202 12.64 19.10 -20.15
C ILE A 202 13.50 18.10 -19.40
N ARG A 203 12.88 17.07 -18.84
CA ARG A 203 13.56 16.01 -18.09
C ARG A 203 12.97 14.66 -18.44
N GLY A 204 13.78 13.62 -18.33
CA GLY A 204 13.33 12.25 -18.49
C GLY A 204 14.21 11.30 -17.71
N SER A 205 13.65 10.18 -17.30
CA SER A 205 14.40 9.13 -16.61
C SER A 205 13.86 7.75 -16.95
N TYR A 206 14.73 6.76 -16.83
CA TYR A 206 14.37 5.35 -16.80
C TYR A 206 15.21 4.65 -15.75
N GLY A 207 14.62 3.76 -14.98
CA GLY A 207 15.35 2.99 -14.00
C GLY A 207 14.56 1.81 -13.45
N THR A 208 15.28 0.95 -12.75
CA THR A 208 14.75 -0.25 -12.12
C THR A 208 14.85 -0.15 -10.60
N SER A 209 13.92 -0.80 -9.89
CA SER A 209 13.98 -0.96 -8.43
C SER A 209 13.35 -2.28 -8.01
N GLY A 210 13.72 -2.77 -6.83
CA GLY A 210 13.26 -4.07 -6.31
C GLY A 210 12.33 -3.93 -5.11
N THR A 211 11.39 -4.85 -4.99
CA THR A 211 10.58 -5.07 -3.79
C THR A 211 10.84 -6.46 -3.23
N LEU A 212 10.96 -6.55 -1.90
CA LEU A 212 11.16 -7.80 -1.18
C LEU A 212 9.83 -8.43 -0.76
N PRO A 213 9.78 -9.75 -0.59
CA PRO A 213 8.62 -10.40 0.02
C PRO A 213 8.40 -9.90 1.45
N SER A 214 7.12 -9.79 1.82
CA SER A 214 6.73 -9.46 3.20
C SER A 214 7.07 -10.60 4.17
N ASN A 215 7.06 -11.85 3.70
CA ASN A 215 7.48 -13.01 4.49
C ASN A 215 9.01 -13.08 4.58
N TYR A 216 9.55 -13.14 5.79
CA TYR A 216 10.98 -13.15 6.07
C TYR A 216 11.65 -14.49 5.71
N TYR A 217 10.87 -15.57 5.66
CA TYR A 217 11.35 -16.95 5.46
C TYR A 217 10.58 -17.66 4.33
N GLY A 218 9.94 -16.90 3.43
CA GLY A 218 9.03 -17.45 2.40
C GLY A 218 9.67 -18.46 1.45
N TYR A 219 10.99 -18.40 1.27
CA TYR A 219 11.73 -19.36 0.44
C TYR A 219 12.03 -20.70 1.15
N MET A 220 11.85 -20.78 2.48
CA MET A 220 12.24 -21.93 3.31
C MET A 220 11.06 -22.86 3.59
N ALA A 221 11.35 -24.16 3.76
CA ALA A 221 10.41 -25.08 4.37
C ALA A 221 10.43 -24.83 5.89
N VAL A 222 9.31 -24.37 6.45
CA VAL A 222 9.17 -24.15 7.89
C VAL A 222 8.05 -25.01 8.46
N PHE A 223 8.17 -25.32 9.75
CA PHE A 223 7.18 -26.07 10.52
C PHE A 223 6.57 -25.16 11.58
N SER A 224 5.26 -25.31 11.78
CA SER A 224 4.53 -24.75 12.91
C SER A 224 4.17 -25.87 13.88
N TYR A 225 3.88 -25.50 15.13
CA TYR A 225 3.54 -26.44 16.19
C TYR A 225 2.28 -25.97 16.90
N GLU A 226 1.34 -26.90 17.08
CA GLU A 226 0.09 -26.70 17.78
C GLU A 226 -0.26 -27.93 18.63
N LEU A 227 -1.36 -27.87 19.38
CA LEU A 227 -1.88 -29.03 20.10
C LEU A 227 -2.91 -29.75 19.21
N TYR A 228 -2.71 -31.03 18.99
CA TYR A 228 -3.73 -31.93 18.46
C TYR A 228 -4.43 -32.63 19.64
N GLY A 229 -5.56 -32.07 20.07
CA GLY A 229 -6.16 -32.41 21.35
C GLY A 229 -5.28 -31.93 22.50
N THR A 230 -4.70 -32.87 23.26
CA THR A 230 -3.77 -32.57 24.36
C THR A 230 -2.31 -32.86 24.03
N GLN A 231 -2.01 -33.39 22.84
CA GLN A 231 -0.67 -33.76 22.41
C GLN A 231 -0.06 -32.68 21.52
N ALA A 232 1.25 -32.47 21.63
CA ALA A 232 1.96 -31.59 20.72
C ALA A 232 2.01 -32.19 19.30
N ALA A 233 1.76 -31.36 18.29
CA ALA A 233 1.81 -31.72 16.88
C ALA A 233 2.60 -30.66 16.11
N GLY A 234 3.49 -31.12 15.24
CA GLY A 234 4.18 -30.27 14.27
C GLY A 234 3.64 -30.52 12.87
N TYR A 235 3.46 -29.46 12.08
CA TYR A 235 3.01 -29.56 10.70
C TYR A 235 3.76 -28.55 9.82
N PRO A 236 4.02 -28.87 8.54
CA PRO A 236 4.66 -27.94 7.63
C PRO A 236 3.72 -26.76 7.36
N SER A 237 4.22 -25.53 7.52
CA SER A 237 3.39 -24.31 7.44
C SER A 237 3.74 -23.40 6.27
N ASN A 238 4.78 -23.75 5.50
CA ASN A 238 5.13 -23.05 4.27
C ASN A 238 5.65 -24.05 3.22
N LEU A 239 5.16 -23.91 1.98
CA LEU A 239 5.75 -24.60 0.85
C LEU A 239 6.99 -23.82 0.40
N ALA A 240 8.16 -24.46 0.49
CA ALA A 240 9.43 -23.82 0.15
C ALA A 240 9.51 -23.46 -1.34
N ASN A 241 10.01 -22.26 -1.63
CA ASN A 241 10.33 -21.81 -2.98
C ASN A 241 11.75 -21.24 -3.03
N LYS A 242 12.73 -22.07 -3.41
CA LYS A 242 14.14 -21.65 -3.45
C LYS A 242 14.43 -20.63 -4.55
N ASP A 243 13.56 -20.56 -5.55
CA ASP A 243 13.69 -19.68 -6.72
C ASP A 243 13.02 -18.31 -6.49
N LEU A 244 12.42 -18.11 -5.30
CA LEU A 244 11.84 -16.83 -4.90
C LEU A 244 12.87 -15.71 -5.04
N THR A 245 12.52 -14.66 -5.77
CA THR A 245 13.39 -13.54 -6.13
C THR A 245 12.70 -12.19 -5.90
N TRP A 246 13.41 -11.10 -6.22
CA TRP A 246 12.90 -9.74 -6.14
C TRP A 246 11.76 -9.50 -7.14
N GLU A 247 10.70 -8.83 -6.68
CA GLU A 247 9.73 -8.20 -7.59
C GLU A 247 10.38 -6.94 -8.19
N LYS A 248 10.40 -6.83 -9.53
CA LYS A 248 11.13 -5.77 -10.24
C LYS A 248 10.20 -4.72 -10.78
N ASN A 249 10.54 -3.46 -10.56
CA ASN A 249 9.82 -2.32 -11.09
C ASN A 249 10.68 -1.61 -12.13
N HIS A 250 10.13 -1.39 -13.31
CA HIS A 250 10.70 -0.68 -14.45
C HIS A 250 9.94 0.63 -14.62
N ASN A 251 10.60 1.74 -14.27
CA ASN A 251 9.97 3.05 -14.20
C ASN A 251 10.60 3.97 -15.23
N TRP A 252 9.79 4.61 -16.06
CA TRP A 252 10.21 5.78 -16.81
C TRP A 252 9.26 6.95 -16.62
N ASN A 253 9.80 8.16 -16.76
CA ASN A 253 9.02 9.38 -16.84
C ASN A 253 9.61 10.36 -17.86
N ILE A 254 8.75 11.25 -18.33
CA ILE A 254 9.12 12.45 -19.08
C ILE A 254 8.37 13.62 -18.47
N GLY A 255 9.10 14.72 -18.22
CA GLY A 255 8.59 15.88 -17.53
C GLY A 255 8.97 17.18 -18.23
N LEU A 256 8.09 18.15 -18.12
CA LEU A 256 8.27 19.54 -18.54
C LEU A 256 8.08 20.42 -17.31
N ASP A 257 9.08 21.23 -16.98
CA ASP A 257 8.99 22.26 -15.94
C ASP A 257 9.11 23.63 -16.63
N VAL A 258 8.18 24.54 -16.32
CA VAL A 258 8.10 25.88 -16.90
C VAL A 258 7.85 26.91 -15.80
N ARG A 259 8.64 27.98 -15.79
CA ARG A 259 8.36 29.20 -15.01
C ARG A 259 8.27 30.39 -15.95
N VAL A 260 7.13 31.09 -15.95
CA VAL A 260 6.89 32.28 -16.78
C VAL A 260 6.42 33.48 -15.96
N PHE A 261 6.76 34.68 -16.43
CA PHE A 261 6.45 35.98 -15.82
C PHE A 261 6.88 36.13 -14.34
N ASP A 262 7.80 35.29 -13.87
CA ASP A 262 8.22 35.11 -12.47
C ASP A 262 7.05 34.81 -11.50
N ARG A 263 5.95 34.27 -12.03
CA ARG A 263 4.71 34.08 -11.29
C ARG A 263 4.04 32.74 -11.51
N PHE A 264 4.12 32.17 -12.70
CA PHE A 264 3.45 30.92 -13.03
C PHE A 264 4.48 29.80 -13.10
N ASP A 265 4.36 28.84 -12.21
CA ASP A 265 5.13 27.60 -12.20
C ASP A 265 4.21 26.47 -12.68
N PHE A 266 4.51 25.88 -13.84
CA PHE A 266 3.78 24.77 -14.42
C PHE A 266 4.68 23.55 -14.55
N VAL A 267 4.19 22.40 -14.10
CA VAL A 267 4.85 21.11 -14.22
C VAL A 267 3.88 20.14 -14.87
N ALA A 268 4.34 19.43 -15.90
CA ALA A 268 3.63 18.31 -16.49
C ALA A 268 4.56 17.10 -16.53
N GLU A 269 4.09 15.95 -16.07
CA GLU A 269 4.83 14.70 -16.08
C GLU A 269 3.94 13.58 -16.60
N TYR A 270 4.50 12.71 -17.44
CA TYR A 270 3.90 11.42 -17.78
C TYR A 270 4.83 10.32 -17.28
N TYR A 271 4.26 9.34 -16.59
CA TYR A 271 5.00 8.22 -16.03
C TYR A 271 4.40 6.89 -16.44
N ASN A 272 5.27 5.88 -16.45
CA ASN A 272 4.87 4.48 -16.58
C ASN A 272 5.81 3.64 -15.72
N ARG A 273 5.21 2.82 -14.87
CA ARG A 273 5.85 1.85 -13.99
C ARG A 273 5.30 0.48 -14.33
N THR A 274 6.13 -0.38 -14.93
CA THR A 274 5.81 -1.79 -15.13
C THR A 274 6.44 -2.59 -14.00
N THR A 275 5.65 -3.41 -13.32
CA THR A 275 6.10 -4.31 -12.27
C THR A 275 6.04 -5.73 -12.81
N GLU A 276 7.17 -6.42 -12.78
CA GLU A 276 7.35 -7.81 -13.20
C GLU A 276 7.72 -8.67 -12.00
N ASP A 277 7.54 -9.98 -12.13
CA ASP A 277 7.87 -10.96 -11.10
C ASP A 277 7.09 -10.67 -9.79
N LEU A 278 5.79 -10.35 -9.88
CA LEU A 278 4.98 -9.96 -8.70
C LEU A 278 5.02 -11.04 -7.62
N LEU A 279 5.19 -10.61 -6.37
CA LEU A 279 5.25 -11.52 -5.22
C LEU A 279 3.84 -11.86 -4.72
N LEU A 280 3.25 -12.93 -5.26
CA LEU A 280 1.86 -13.33 -4.98
C LEU A 280 1.77 -14.75 -4.42
N ASN A 281 0.72 -15.00 -3.62
CA ASN A 281 0.36 -16.35 -3.20
C ASN A 281 -0.44 -17.04 -4.31
N ALA A 282 0.23 -17.88 -5.10
CA ALA A 282 -0.38 -18.65 -6.16
C ALA A 282 -1.07 -19.90 -5.60
N THR A 283 -2.23 -20.27 -6.13
CA THR A 283 -2.86 -21.56 -5.78
C THR A 283 -2.01 -22.71 -6.27
N VAL A 284 -1.82 -23.74 -5.44
CA VAL A 284 -1.07 -24.95 -5.79
C VAL A 284 -1.98 -26.18 -5.74
N PRO A 285 -1.65 -27.28 -6.46
CA PRO A 285 -2.44 -28.50 -6.40
C PRO A 285 -2.56 -29.01 -4.96
N SER A 286 -3.76 -29.42 -4.57
CA SER A 286 -4.04 -29.90 -3.20
C SER A 286 -3.24 -31.16 -2.83
N THR A 287 -2.75 -31.92 -3.82
CA THR A 287 -1.84 -33.07 -3.63
C THR A 287 -0.51 -32.68 -3.00
N THR A 288 -0.11 -31.40 -3.06
CA THR A 288 1.08 -30.88 -2.37
C THR A 288 0.89 -30.78 -0.85
N GLY A 289 -0.36 -30.82 -0.36
CA GLY A 289 -0.70 -30.58 1.05
C GLY A 289 -0.84 -29.10 1.42
N PHE A 290 -0.74 -28.18 0.45
CA PHE A 290 -0.90 -26.74 0.64
C PHE A 290 -2.01 -26.17 -0.25
N SER A 291 -2.58 -25.03 0.13
CA SER A 291 -3.57 -24.31 -0.66
C SER A 291 -2.94 -23.23 -1.57
N SER A 292 -1.78 -22.69 -1.18
CA SER A 292 -1.04 -21.71 -1.96
C SER A 292 0.44 -21.70 -1.63
N ALA A 293 1.25 -21.05 -2.47
CA ALA A 293 2.65 -20.79 -2.24
C ALA A 293 3.05 -19.41 -2.73
N LEU A 294 3.94 -18.74 -2.00
CA LEU A 294 4.51 -17.46 -2.40
C LEU A 294 5.48 -17.67 -3.56
N THR A 295 5.23 -16.99 -4.67
CA THR A 295 6.05 -17.10 -5.87
C THR A 295 6.04 -15.78 -6.65
N ASN A 296 7.00 -15.65 -7.57
CA ASN A 296 7.09 -14.54 -8.51
C ASN A 296 6.23 -14.87 -9.73
N ILE A 297 5.02 -14.32 -9.82
CA ILE A 297 4.10 -14.58 -10.92
C ILE A 297 3.40 -13.31 -11.40
N GLY A 298 3.30 -13.18 -12.72
CA GLY A 298 2.57 -12.11 -13.35
C GLY A 298 3.27 -10.76 -13.35
N SER A 299 2.60 -9.80 -13.97
CA SER A 299 3.08 -8.44 -14.16
C SER A 299 1.91 -7.47 -14.22
N MET A 300 2.18 -6.21 -13.88
CA MET A 300 1.19 -5.14 -13.96
C MET A 300 1.85 -3.82 -14.37
N VAL A 301 1.05 -2.87 -14.83
CA VAL A 301 1.50 -1.52 -15.17
C VAL A 301 0.68 -0.47 -14.45
N ASN A 302 1.37 0.55 -13.93
CA ASN A 302 0.79 1.78 -13.41
C ASN A 302 1.30 2.93 -14.29
N LYS A 303 0.40 3.67 -14.92
CA LYS A 303 0.74 4.83 -15.75
C LYS A 303 -0.21 5.99 -15.51
N GLY A 304 0.27 7.20 -15.73
CA GLY A 304 -0.52 8.39 -15.47
C GLY A 304 0.15 9.67 -15.93
N VAL A 305 -0.66 10.73 -15.90
CA VAL A 305 -0.25 12.11 -16.09
C VAL A 305 -0.37 12.83 -14.76
N GLU A 306 0.62 13.65 -14.44
CA GLU A 306 0.61 14.57 -13.30
C GLU A 306 0.82 16.00 -13.81
N LEU A 307 -0.10 16.88 -13.44
CA LEU A 307 -0.07 18.30 -13.77
C LEU A 307 -0.06 19.11 -12.46
N SER A 308 0.73 20.15 -12.42
CA SER A 308 0.76 21.12 -11.33
C SER A 308 0.89 22.52 -11.87
N LEU A 309 0.11 23.45 -11.34
CA LEU A 309 0.18 24.87 -11.62
C LEU A 309 0.20 25.62 -10.30
N SER A 310 1.22 26.42 -10.08
CA SER A 310 1.30 27.36 -8.96
C SER A 310 1.43 28.78 -9.50
N VAL A 311 0.70 29.72 -8.89
CA VAL A 311 0.63 31.11 -9.33
C VAL A 311 0.84 32.05 -8.16
N ASP A 312 1.85 32.91 -8.26
CA ASP A 312 2.01 34.11 -7.44
C ASP A 312 1.07 35.21 -7.97
N ILE A 313 -0.21 35.18 -7.55
CA ILE A 313 -1.24 36.13 -8.00
C ILE A 313 -0.85 37.55 -7.57
N ILE A 314 -0.49 37.73 -6.30
CA ILE A 314 0.01 38.99 -5.74
C ILE A 314 1.35 38.71 -5.04
N LYS A 315 2.36 39.50 -5.40
CA LYS A 315 3.73 39.37 -4.89
C LYS A 315 4.29 40.76 -4.65
N ASN A 316 4.06 41.31 -3.47
CA ASN A 316 4.66 42.57 -3.03
C ASN A 316 5.07 42.48 -1.54
N ARG A 317 5.65 43.56 -1.00
CA ARG A 317 6.23 43.57 0.36
C ARG A 317 5.21 43.30 1.46
N ASP A 318 4.00 43.86 1.32
CA ASP A 318 2.99 43.83 2.38
C ASP A 318 1.95 42.74 2.15
N MET A 319 1.86 42.20 0.94
CA MET A 319 0.84 41.26 0.54
C MET A 319 1.38 40.19 -0.41
N SER A 320 1.13 38.93 -0.07
CA SER A 320 1.37 37.78 -0.91
C SER A 320 0.07 37.00 -1.06
N LEU A 321 -0.27 36.65 -2.29
CA LEU A 321 -1.41 35.81 -2.63
C LEU A 321 -0.91 34.74 -3.59
N LYS A 322 -0.95 33.48 -3.17
CA LYS A 322 -0.53 32.35 -3.97
C LYS A 322 -1.66 31.34 -4.07
N ALA A 323 -1.84 30.79 -5.25
CA ALA A 323 -2.78 29.71 -5.50
C ALA A 323 -2.06 28.59 -6.24
N GLY A 324 -2.30 27.35 -5.84
CA GLY A 324 -1.75 26.17 -6.50
C GLY A 324 -2.83 25.14 -6.75
N ILE A 325 -2.80 24.50 -7.91
CA ILE A 325 -3.63 23.34 -8.24
C ILE A 325 -2.74 22.23 -8.75
N ASN A 326 -3.01 21.01 -8.32
CA ASN A 326 -2.46 19.81 -8.93
C ASN A 326 -3.59 18.85 -9.32
N TRP A 327 -3.31 18.05 -10.33
CA TRP A 327 -4.20 17.03 -10.86
C TRP A 327 -3.37 15.87 -11.39
N ALA A 328 -3.75 14.66 -11.03
CA ALA A 328 -3.07 13.45 -11.41
C ALA A 328 -4.08 12.36 -11.80
N THR A 329 -3.62 11.45 -12.64
CA THR A 329 -4.33 10.23 -13.03
C THR A 329 -3.49 9.01 -12.68
N LEU A 330 -4.17 7.89 -12.46
CA LEU A 330 -3.55 6.59 -12.31
C LEU A 330 -4.40 5.60 -13.10
N LYS A 331 -3.81 4.95 -14.09
CA LYS A 331 -4.35 3.75 -14.72
C LYS A 331 -3.48 2.58 -14.29
N ASN A 332 -4.10 1.60 -13.64
CA ASN A 332 -3.48 0.32 -13.33
C ASN A 332 -4.10 -0.77 -14.20
N GLU A 333 -3.27 -1.72 -14.61
CA GLU A 333 -3.66 -2.84 -15.46
C GLU A 333 -2.76 -4.03 -15.16
N VAL A 334 -3.35 -5.17 -14.82
CA VAL A 334 -2.67 -6.47 -14.77
C VAL A 334 -2.36 -6.86 -16.21
N LEU A 335 -1.10 -7.15 -16.51
CA LEU A 335 -0.64 -7.51 -17.86
C LEU A 335 -0.67 -9.03 -18.06
N ALA A 336 -0.20 -9.79 -17.07
CA ALA A 336 -0.15 -11.24 -17.11
C ALA A 336 -0.23 -11.83 -15.69
N LEU A 337 -0.59 -13.11 -15.60
CA LEU A 337 -0.47 -13.96 -14.41
C LEU A 337 0.45 -15.16 -14.75
N SER A 338 0.25 -16.33 -14.14
CA SER A 338 1.07 -17.52 -14.37
C SER A 338 0.76 -18.15 -15.73
N GLU A 339 -0.53 -18.21 -16.09
CA GLU A 339 -0.99 -18.77 -17.37
C GLU A 339 -1.90 -17.81 -18.14
N GLU A 340 -1.95 -17.96 -19.46
CA GLU A 340 -2.86 -17.17 -20.31
C GLU A 340 -4.32 -17.47 -19.95
N GLY A 341 -5.10 -16.42 -19.69
CA GLY A 341 -6.50 -16.54 -19.29
C GLY A 341 -6.73 -16.88 -17.81
N GLU A 342 -5.67 -17.08 -17.02
CA GLU A 342 -5.76 -17.24 -15.57
C GLU A 342 -6.45 -16.02 -14.93
N GLN A 343 -7.15 -16.26 -13.83
CA GLN A 343 -7.75 -15.21 -13.01
C GLN A 343 -7.66 -15.58 -11.53
N ILE A 344 -7.35 -14.60 -10.69
CA ILE A 344 -7.32 -14.75 -9.24
C ILE A 344 -8.47 -13.93 -8.65
N VAL A 345 -9.41 -14.61 -8.00
CA VAL A 345 -10.55 -13.94 -7.35
C VAL A 345 -10.19 -13.62 -5.91
N SER A 346 -10.10 -12.32 -5.61
CA SER A 346 -9.82 -11.79 -4.27
C SER A 346 -10.93 -10.81 -3.89
N ARG A 347 -12.07 -11.35 -3.44
CA ARG A 347 -13.31 -10.60 -3.25
C ARG A 347 -13.10 -9.33 -2.41
N PRO A 348 -13.67 -8.17 -2.80
CA PRO A 348 -14.61 -7.97 -3.92
C PRO A 348 -13.95 -7.73 -5.29
N HIS A 349 -12.65 -8.01 -5.42
CA HIS A 349 -11.88 -7.75 -6.63
C HIS A 349 -11.52 -9.03 -7.41
N ILE A 350 -11.00 -8.83 -8.61
CA ILE A 350 -10.41 -9.88 -9.45
C ILE A 350 -9.12 -9.37 -10.08
N TRP A 351 -8.12 -10.25 -10.18
CA TRP A 351 -6.92 -10.00 -10.95
C TRP A 351 -6.98 -10.84 -12.21
N LYS A 352 -6.96 -10.15 -13.35
CA LYS A 352 -7.05 -10.75 -14.67
C LYS A 352 -6.38 -9.81 -15.68
N ALA A 353 -5.65 -10.38 -16.63
CA ALA A 353 -5.00 -9.61 -17.69
C ALA A 353 -5.99 -8.65 -18.39
N GLY A 354 -5.57 -7.40 -18.59
CA GLY A 354 -6.36 -6.33 -19.19
C GLY A 354 -7.23 -5.52 -18.22
N TYR A 355 -7.29 -5.89 -16.94
CA TYR A 355 -8.11 -5.22 -15.93
C TYR A 355 -7.27 -4.62 -14.80
N SER A 356 -7.86 -3.66 -14.08
CA SER A 356 -7.28 -3.11 -12.86
C SER A 356 -7.09 -4.19 -11.79
N TYR A 357 -6.02 -4.11 -11.01
CA TYR A 357 -5.75 -4.92 -9.82
C TYR A 357 -6.83 -4.74 -8.73
N VAL A 358 -7.55 -3.61 -8.76
CA VAL A 358 -8.72 -3.34 -7.90
C VAL A 358 -10.00 -3.22 -8.74
N GLN A 359 -10.09 -4.03 -9.78
CA GLN A 359 -11.29 -4.21 -10.59
C GLN A 359 -12.38 -4.92 -9.77
N TYR A 360 -13.59 -4.37 -9.70
CA TYR A 360 -14.70 -5.01 -9.00
C TYR A 360 -15.22 -6.23 -9.75
N TYR A 361 -15.46 -7.31 -8.99
CA TYR A 361 -15.99 -8.58 -9.46
C TYR A 361 -17.07 -9.10 -8.53
N THR A 362 -18.32 -8.95 -8.95
CA THR A 362 -19.50 -9.35 -8.17
C THR A 362 -20.67 -9.67 -9.10
N ARG A 363 -21.81 -10.06 -8.52
CA ARG A 363 -23.07 -10.21 -9.26
C ARG A 363 -23.65 -8.83 -9.53
N GLU A 364 -24.20 -8.64 -10.72
CA GLU A 364 -24.86 -7.37 -11.09
C GLU A 364 -26.32 -7.39 -10.65
N TYR A 365 -26.63 -6.60 -9.63
CA TYR A 365 -27.99 -6.41 -9.12
C TYR A 365 -28.82 -5.60 -10.12
N TYR A 366 -30.05 -6.03 -10.36
CA TYR A 366 -31.01 -5.31 -11.22
C TYR A 366 -31.98 -4.47 -10.41
N GLY A 367 -32.56 -5.06 -9.35
CA GLY A 367 -33.64 -4.45 -8.59
C GLY A 367 -34.54 -5.50 -7.94
N VAL A 368 -35.77 -5.11 -7.63
CA VAL A 368 -36.77 -5.98 -6.98
C VAL A 368 -37.84 -6.36 -7.97
N ASP A 369 -38.27 -7.62 -7.96
CA ASP A 369 -39.45 -8.08 -8.68
C ASP A 369 -40.73 -7.46 -8.06
N PRO A 370 -41.50 -6.62 -8.77
CA PRO A 370 -42.71 -6.01 -8.23
C PRO A 370 -43.80 -7.00 -7.84
N GLU A 371 -43.83 -8.21 -8.42
CA GLU A 371 -44.85 -9.20 -8.13
C GLU A 371 -44.51 -10.05 -6.91
N THR A 372 -43.22 -10.33 -6.68
CA THR A 372 -42.78 -11.26 -5.64
C THR A 372 -41.97 -10.63 -4.51
N GLY A 373 -41.44 -9.43 -4.72
CA GLY A 373 -40.54 -8.75 -3.81
C GLY A 373 -39.14 -9.34 -3.73
N ASN A 374 -38.80 -10.30 -4.59
CA ASN A 374 -37.49 -10.96 -4.56
C ASN A 374 -36.43 -10.11 -5.27
N PRO A 375 -35.16 -10.16 -4.83
CA PRO A 375 -34.08 -9.49 -5.52
C PRO A 375 -33.76 -10.19 -6.85
N LEU A 376 -33.69 -9.40 -7.91
CA LEU A 376 -33.36 -9.82 -9.26
C LEU A 376 -31.93 -9.40 -9.62
N TYR A 377 -31.24 -10.30 -10.30
CA TYR A 377 -29.87 -10.13 -10.78
C TYR A 377 -29.81 -10.49 -12.26
N TYR A 378 -28.89 -9.88 -12.99
CA TYR A 378 -28.53 -10.39 -14.31
C TYR A 378 -27.80 -11.72 -14.17
N SER A 379 -28.19 -12.74 -14.95
CA SER A 379 -27.56 -14.07 -14.92
C SER A 379 -26.05 -13.98 -15.10
N ASN A 380 -25.59 -13.18 -16.06
CA ASN A 380 -24.19 -13.00 -16.44
C ASN A 380 -23.46 -14.32 -16.76
N ALA A 381 -24.18 -15.41 -17.01
CA ALA A 381 -23.59 -16.62 -17.56
C ALA A 381 -22.95 -16.30 -18.92
N THR A 382 -21.78 -16.86 -19.19
CA THR A 382 -21.11 -16.72 -20.48
C THR A 382 -21.83 -17.58 -21.51
N LEU A 383 -22.34 -16.95 -22.57
CA LEU A 383 -22.99 -17.62 -23.68
C LEU A 383 -21.95 -18.20 -24.66
N PRO A 384 -22.32 -19.15 -25.54
CA PRO A 384 -21.39 -19.76 -26.50
C PRO A 384 -20.70 -18.76 -27.45
N ASP A 385 -21.31 -17.59 -27.67
CA ASP A 385 -20.75 -16.50 -28.47
C ASP A 385 -19.82 -15.56 -27.68
N GLY A 386 -19.59 -15.84 -26.39
CA GLY A 386 -18.75 -15.05 -25.49
C GLY A 386 -19.45 -13.85 -24.85
N THR A 387 -20.71 -13.58 -25.19
CA THR A 387 -21.49 -12.50 -24.57
C THR A 387 -22.08 -12.93 -23.21
N ARG A 388 -22.56 -11.95 -22.44
CA ARG A 388 -23.17 -12.19 -21.12
C ARG A 388 -24.67 -12.35 -21.25
N ASP A 389 -25.22 -13.39 -20.64
CA ASP A 389 -26.66 -13.55 -20.49
C ASP A 389 -27.24 -12.43 -19.59
N ARG A 390 -28.15 -11.63 -20.16
CA ARG A 390 -28.84 -10.51 -19.49
C ARG A 390 -30.23 -10.88 -18.98
N THR A 391 -30.58 -12.17 -18.91
CA THR A 391 -31.83 -12.60 -18.27
C THR A 391 -31.82 -12.30 -16.78
N LEU A 392 -32.99 -11.93 -16.24
CA LEU A 392 -33.17 -11.67 -14.82
C LEU A 392 -33.43 -12.98 -14.09
N VAL A 393 -32.63 -13.24 -13.05
CA VAL A 393 -32.66 -14.47 -12.27
C VAL A 393 -32.49 -14.16 -10.78
N SER A 394 -32.78 -15.15 -9.93
CA SER A 394 -32.46 -15.09 -8.50
C SER A 394 -30.95 -15.05 -8.27
N ARG A 395 -30.53 -14.54 -7.10
CA ARG A 395 -29.11 -14.47 -6.71
C ARG A 395 -28.34 -15.78 -6.86
N SER A 396 -28.98 -16.90 -6.51
CA SER A 396 -28.41 -18.26 -6.58
C SER A 396 -28.09 -18.71 -8.01
N LYS A 397 -28.75 -18.13 -9.01
CA LYS A 397 -28.56 -18.43 -10.44
C LYS A 397 -27.70 -17.39 -11.15
N ALA A 398 -27.32 -16.32 -10.48
CA ALA A 398 -26.47 -15.26 -11.04
C ALA A 398 -24.98 -15.57 -10.82
N SER A 399 -24.21 -15.40 -11.88
CA SER A 399 -22.76 -15.51 -11.89
C SER A 399 -22.13 -14.17 -11.49
N SER A 400 -21.04 -14.22 -10.74
CA SER A 400 -20.18 -13.03 -10.57
C SER A 400 -19.53 -12.69 -11.91
N THR A 401 -19.37 -11.40 -12.18
CA THR A 401 -18.81 -10.89 -13.43
C THR A 401 -17.95 -9.66 -13.17
N ILE A 402 -17.09 -9.34 -14.13
CA ILE A 402 -16.30 -8.12 -14.10
C ILE A 402 -17.21 -6.93 -14.37
N LEU A 403 -17.29 -6.00 -13.43
CA LEU A 403 -18.07 -4.78 -13.58
C LEU A 403 -17.27 -3.74 -14.38
N GLU A 404 -17.43 -3.73 -15.70
CA GLU A 404 -16.65 -2.90 -16.61
C GLU A 404 -16.63 -1.41 -16.20
N GLY A 405 -15.43 -0.83 -16.11
CA GLY A 405 -15.24 0.56 -15.70
C GLY A 405 -15.47 0.85 -14.21
N MET A 406 -15.90 -0.14 -13.41
CA MET A 406 -16.05 -0.02 -11.96
C MET A 406 -14.77 -0.51 -11.26
N THR A 407 -13.90 0.44 -10.95
CA THR A 407 -12.62 0.22 -10.25
C THR A 407 -12.53 1.14 -9.04
N ALA A 408 -11.80 0.71 -8.02
CA ALA A 408 -11.48 1.55 -6.86
C ALA A 408 -10.47 2.67 -7.18
N ILE A 409 -9.86 2.64 -8.38
CA ILE A 409 -8.92 3.68 -8.81
C ILE A 409 -9.70 4.88 -9.38
N PRO A 410 -9.46 6.10 -8.87
CA PRO A 410 -10.12 7.30 -9.37
C PRO A 410 -9.68 7.64 -10.78
N LYS A 411 -10.63 8.12 -11.60
CA LYS A 411 -10.35 8.67 -12.93
C LYS A 411 -9.41 9.88 -12.87
N GLY A 412 -9.43 10.60 -11.75
CA GLY A 412 -8.48 11.66 -11.43
C GLY A 412 -8.56 12.05 -9.97
N PHE A 413 -7.47 12.62 -9.48
CA PHE A 413 -7.35 13.11 -8.11
C PHE A 413 -6.39 14.30 -8.08
N GLY A 414 -6.44 15.08 -7.02
CA GLY A 414 -5.56 16.22 -6.89
C GLY A 414 -5.89 17.05 -5.67
N GLY A 415 -5.46 18.30 -5.73
CA GLY A 415 -5.68 19.26 -4.68
C GLY A 415 -5.54 20.68 -5.17
N PHE A 416 -6.13 21.58 -4.40
CA PHE A 416 -5.98 23.01 -4.56
C PHE A 416 -5.47 23.57 -3.24
N ASN A 417 -4.57 24.54 -3.30
CA ASN A 417 -4.08 25.25 -2.15
C ASN A 417 -4.10 26.75 -2.42
N PHE A 418 -4.26 27.49 -1.34
CA PHE A 418 -4.31 28.94 -1.33
C PHE A 418 -3.57 29.43 -0.11
N SER A 419 -2.65 30.38 -0.30
CA SER A 419 -1.98 31.06 0.80
C SER A 419 -2.05 32.56 0.61
N PHE A 420 -2.44 33.25 1.67
CA PHE A 420 -2.55 34.69 1.73
C PHE A 420 -1.76 35.17 2.93
N THR A 421 -0.91 36.17 2.70
CA THR A 421 -0.21 36.91 3.75
C THR A 421 -0.49 38.38 3.54
N TYR A 422 -0.90 39.09 4.58
CA TYR A 422 -0.94 40.55 4.64
C TYR A 422 -0.23 41.03 5.90
N LYS A 423 0.94 41.63 5.72
CA LYS A 423 1.88 41.99 6.79
C LYS A 423 2.16 40.76 7.67
N SER A 424 1.79 40.82 8.94
CA SER A 424 1.99 39.72 9.91
C SER A 424 0.83 38.71 9.94
N LEU A 425 -0.29 38.99 9.26
CA LEU A 425 -1.41 38.06 9.18
C LEU A 425 -1.17 37.08 8.04
N SER A 426 -1.35 35.79 8.30
CA SER A 426 -1.32 34.77 7.26
C SER A 426 -2.52 33.82 7.42
N ALA A 427 -3.03 33.36 6.28
CA ALA A 427 -4.04 32.33 6.18
C ALA A 427 -3.61 31.36 5.07
N SER A 428 -3.81 30.07 5.31
CA SER A 428 -3.59 29.05 4.29
C SER A 428 -4.75 28.06 4.30
N MET A 429 -5.12 27.59 3.12
CA MET A 429 -6.17 26.62 2.91
C MET A 429 -5.67 25.57 1.92
N ALA A 430 -6.02 24.32 2.16
CA ALA A 430 -5.68 23.21 1.30
C ALA A 430 -6.87 22.26 1.20
N TRP A 431 -7.17 21.83 -0.02
CA TRP A 431 -8.22 20.88 -0.35
C TRP A 431 -7.63 19.73 -1.14
N SER A 432 -8.15 18.53 -0.93
CA SER A 432 -7.86 17.35 -1.75
C SER A 432 -9.16 16.75 -2.25
N TYR A 433 -9.11 16.16 -3.45
CA TYR A 433 -10.27 15.55 -4.08
C TYR A 433 -9.88 14.32 -4.88
N LYS A 434 -10.84 13.40 -5.04
CA LYS A 434 -10.78 12.22 -5.91
C LYS A 434 -12.15 12.07 -6.54
N TYR A 435 -12.23 11.69 -7.82
CA TYR A 435 -13.51 11.53 -8.50
C TYR A 435 -13.52 10.34 -9.46
N GLY A 436 -14.73 9.85 -9.76
CA GLY A 436 -14.95 8.80 -10.74
C GLY A 436 -14.40 7.42 -10.36
N HIS A 437 -14.12 7.17 -9.07
CA HIS A 437 -13.89 5.82 -8.54
C HIS A 437 -15.19 5.28 -7.96
N TYR A 438 -15.20 3.97 -7.78
CA TYR A 438 -16.26 3.26 -7.06
C TYR A 438 -15.71 2.81 -5.71
N VAL A 439 -16.60 2.69 -4.73
CA VAL A 439 -16.27 2.23 -3.38
C VAL A 439 -17.16 1.06 -3.07
N TRP A 440 -16.56 0.00 -2.53
CA TRP A 440 -17.29 -1.11 -1.96
C TRP A 440 -17.59 -0.81 -0.50
N ASP A 441 -18.87 -0.59 -0.18
CA ASP A 441 -19.31 -0.28 1.18
C ASP A 441 -19.84 -1.54 1.88
N ASN A 442 -18.97 -2.16 2.69
CA ASN A 442 -19.36 -3.32 3.50
C ASN A 442 -20.42 -2.97 4.55
N SER A 443 -20.53 -1.71 4.96
CA SER A 443 -21.51 -1.29 5.97
C SER A 443 -22.93 -1.36 5.41
N VAL A 444 -23.10 -1.05 4.12
CA VAL A 444 -24.38 -1.19 3.42
C VAL A 444 -24.75 -2.66 3.27
N ASP A 445 -23.80 -3.52 2.90
CA ASP A 445 -23.99 -4.99 2.84
C ASP A 445 -24.47 -5.56 4.20
N ASP A 446 -23.91 -5.08 5.30
CA ASP A 446 -24.28 -5.51 6.66
C ASP A 446 -25.61 -4.91 7.18
N LEU A 447 -25.95 -3.68 6.79
CA LEU A 447 -27.10 -2.94 7.34
C LEU A 447 -28.35 -2.99 6.46
N GLU A 448 -28.21 -3.28 5.17
CA GLU A 448 -29.33 -3.28 4.21
C GLU A 448 -29.75 -4.69 3.78
N ASP A 449 -29.34 -5.71 4.54
CA ASP A 449 -29.69 -7.11 4.29
C ASP A 449 -31.22 -7.36 4.30
N ASP A 450 -31.67 -8.26 3.43
CA ASP A 450 -33.07 -8.63 3.28
C ASP A 450 -33.57 -9.63 4.36
N GLY A 451 -32.88 -9.69 5.50
CA GLY A 451 -33.26 -10.45 6.69
C GLY A 451 -32.40 -11.69 6.97
N TYR A 452 -31.27 -11.85 6.27
CA TYR A 452 -30.19 -12.78 6.65
C TYR A 452 -29.79 -12.61 8.14
N ASN A 453 -29.61 -11.37 8.61
CA ASN A 453 -29.29 -11.05 10.01
C ASN A 453 -30.46 -10.36 10.72
N SER A 454 -31.59 -11.05 10.87
CA SER A 454 -32.86 -10.47 11.35
C SER A 454 -32.84 -9.87 12.76
N TYR A 455 -31.83 -10.15 13.57
CA TYR A 455 -31.68 -9.65 14.94
C TYR A 455 -30.79 -8.41 15.07
N LYS A 456 -30.11 -7.99 13.98
CA LYS A 456 -29.31 -6.77 13.96
C LYS A 456 -30.16 -5.55 13.65
N ASN A 457 -29.72 -4.38 14.14
CA ASN A 457 -30.27 -3.12 13.68
C ASN A 457 -29.98 -2.93 12.19
N THR A 458 -30.88 -2.28 11.46
CA THR A 458 -30.84 -2.15 9.99
C THR A 458 -31.03 -0.70 9.56
N SER A 459 -30.71 -0.41 8.31
CA SER A 459 -30.95 0.90 7.68
C SER A 459 -32.44 1.28 7.69
N LYS A 460 -32.72 2.59 7.73
CA LYS A 460 -34.09 3.11 7.57
C LYS A 460 -34.64 2.85 6.17
N GLU A 461 -33.80 2.55 5.20
CA GLU A 461 -34.21 2.16 3.84
C GLU A 461 -35.17 0.94 3.85
N GLN A 462 -35.06 0.04 4.84
CA GLN A 462 -35.99 -1.09 5.02
C GLN A 462 -37.44 -0.67 5.30
N LEU A 463 -37.71 0.61 5.60
CA LEU A 463 -39.07 1.17 5.66
C LEU A 463 -39.71 1.28 4.27
N ARG A 464 -38.91 1.36 3.21
CA ARG A 464 -39.34 1.40 1.80
C ARG A 464 -39.36 0.03 1.13
N ARG A 465 -39.12 -1.05 1.88
CA ARG A 465 -39.11 -2.42 1.35
C ARG A 465 -40.42 -2.79 0.68
N TRP A 466 -40.35 -3.73 -0.25
CA TRP A 466 -41.52 -4.31 -0.89
C TRP A 466 -42.44 -4.98 0.15
N GLN A 467 -43.75 -4.77 0.05
CA GLN A 467 -44.73 -5.35 0.99
C GLN A 467 -45.80 -6.20 0.31
N LYS A 468 -46.22 -5.84 -0.92
CA LYS A 468 -47.28 -6.55 -1.66
C LYS A 468 -47.06 -6.48 -3.18
N PRO A 469 -47.67 -7.40 -3.95
CA PRO A 469 -47.60 -7.37 -5.42
C PRO A 469 -48.02 -6.01 -5.99
N GLY A 470 -47.21 -5.50 -6.92
CA GLY A 470 -47.35 -4.19 -7.56
C GLY A 470 -46.57 -3.05 -6.89
N ASP A 471 -45.96 -3.26 -5.72
CA ASP A 471 -45.09 -2.26 -5.10
C ASP A 471 -43.81 -2.06 -5.93
N ILE A 472 -43.48 -0.80 -6.24
CA ILE A 472 -42.27 -0.42 -6.98
C ILE A 472 -41.24 0.15 -6.01
N THR A 473 -40.16 -0.59 -5.77
CA THR A 473 -39.08 -0.21 -4.86
C THR A 473 -37.78 -0.91 -5.25
N ASP A 474 -36.66 -0.39 -4.77
CA ASP A 474 -35.31 -0.95 -4.90
C ASP A 474 -34.91 -1.82 -3.69
N VAL A 475 -35.71 -1.82 -2.62
CA VAL A 475 -35.46 -2.57 -1.39
C VAL A 475 -36.28 -3.87 -1.37
N PRO A 476 -35.62 -5.06 -1.42
CA PRO A 476 -36.31 -6.35 -1.48
C PRO A 476 -37.21 -6.61 -0.26
N ARG A 477 -38.14 -7.56 -0.42
CA ARG A 477 -38.95 -8.07 0.69
C ARG A 477 -38.05 -8.64 1.77
N ARG A 478 -38.22 -8.16 3.00
CA ARG A 478 -37.47 -8.66 4.16
C ARG A 478 -38.07 -9.95 4.71
N VAL A 479 -37.26 -11.00 4.83
CA VAL A 479 -37.64 -12.30 5.40
C VAL A 479 -36.63 -12.71 6.45
N ALA A 480 -37.07 -12.99 7.68
CA ALA A 480 -36.16 -13.39 8.75
C ALA A 480 -35.45 -14.73 8.42
N GLY A 481 -34.12 -14.75 8.54
CA GLY A 481 -33.28 -15.91 8.20
C GLY A 481 -33.17 -16.18 6.70
N ASN A 482 -33.31 -15.15 5.85
CA ASN A 482 -33.26 -15.33 4.41
C ASN A 482 -31.86 -15.77 3.94
N ASN A 483 -31.75 -17.03 3.50
CA ASN A 483 -30.51 -17.58 2.95
C ASN A 483 -30.46 -17.52 1.41
N GLN A 484 -31.51 -17.00 0.76
CA GLN A 484 -31.56 -16.84 -0.69
C GLN A 484 -31.33 -15.39 -1.13
N GLY A 485 -31.37 -14.48 -0.16
CA GLY A 485 -31.13 -13.06 -0.30
C GLY A 485 -29.66 -12.66 -0.45
N GLY A 486 -29.47 -11.39 -0.75
CA GLY A 486 -28.18 -10.72 -0.86
C GLY A 486 -28.33 -9.28 -0.49
#